data_AF-A0A964MY07-F1
#
_entry.id   AF-A0A964MY07-F1
#
_cell.length_a   1.000
_cell.length_b   1.000
_cell.length_c   1.000
_cell.angle_alpha   90.00
_cell.angle_beta   90.00
_cell.angle_gamma   90.00
#
_symmetry.space_group_name_H-M   'P 1'
#
loop_
_entity.id
_entity.type
_entity.pdbx_description
1 polymer ?
#
loop_
_entity_poly.entity_id
_entity_poly.type
_entity_poly.pdbx_seq_one_letter_code
_entity_poly.pdbx_strand_id
1 'polypeptide(L)'
;MRKCGMLHCPHVPAPGVFGRGIPSLRGPVPRAVPLVPAGRLLSANARGARGGAATDRAARRPRRVSPRRPVPHMALTAFQRDVCRVLAGRRRAGGESYVAGGIALNVALATHRLSRDLDLFHDTTEAVARSWDADRQLLEHTGYAVVSVRERPGFVQATVSRGHDRLLVEWVHDSAYRFFPLVEHEELGLTLHPFDLATNKVLALIGRLEVRDWLDVIACDERLQPLGYLAWAACGKDPGFSPLGVIDHARRSSHYSTDEIASLAFDGSPPDPADLSRRWSRALDTALSLIAKLPADHAGKAVLTSNGELFRGQPADLDQGLASGDVVFHAGRLGGALPQIKG
;
A
#
# COMPACT_ATOMS: atom_id res chain seq x y z
N MET A 1 -28.66 -62.74 26.62
CA MET A 1 -29.98 -62.05 26.58
C MET A 1 -29.75 -60.56 26.39
N ARG A 2 -30.38 -59.98 25.35
CA ARG A 2 -30.51 -58.54 25.00
C ARG A 2 -29.24 -57.84 24.46
N LYS A 3 -29.25 -57.03 23.40
CA LYS A 3 -30.14 -56.72 22.23
C LYS A 3 -29.24 -55.84 21.34
N CYS A 4 -28.72 -56.31 20.20
CA CYS A 4 -29.14 -55.94 18.84
C CYS A 4 -29.81 -54.57 18.68
N GLY A 5 -29.17 -53.68 17.92
CA GLY A 5 -29.68 -52.38 17.48
C GLY A 5 -28.84 -51.81 16.32
N MET A 6 -29.26 -52.14 15.09
CA MET A 6 -28.83 -51.50 13.84
C MET A 6 -29.21 -50.01 13.83
N LEU A 7 -28.41 -49.16 13.16
CA LEU A 7 -28.81 -47.92 12.46
C LEU A 7 -27.60 -47.44 11.61
N HIS A 8 -27.64 -47.72 10.30
CA HIS A 8 -27.86 -46.75 9.20
C HIS A 8 -26.63 -45.91 8.79
N CYS A 9 -26.01 -46.33 7.68
CA CYS A 9 -25.04 -45.56 6.90
C CYS A 9 -25.74 -44.41 6.16
N PRO A 10 -25.16 -43.19 6.09
CA PRO A 10 -25.59 -42.20 5.13
C PRO A 10 -24.85 -42.36 3.79
N HIS A 11 -25.64 -42.29 2.73
CA HIS A 11 -25.29 -42.37 1.32
C HIS A 11 -24.38 -41.21 0.89
N VAL A 12 -23.31 -41.54 0.16
CA VAL A 12 -22.49 -40.58 -0.62
C VAL A 12 -23.16 -40.35 -1.97
N PRO A 13 -23.30 -39.09 -2.44
CA PRO A 13 -23.49 -38.81 -3.87
C PRO A 13 -22.20 -38.26 -4.50
N ALA A 14 -21.90 -38.77 -5.70
CA ALA A 14 -20.80 -38.36 -6.57
C ALA A 14 -20.96 -36.91 -7.11
N PRO A 15 -19.88 -36.23 -7.53
CA PRO A 15 -19.91 -34.84 -7.93
C PRO A 15 -20.43 -34.66 -9.36
N GLY A 16 -21.51 -33.88 -9.50
CA GLY A 16 -22.04 -33.42 -10.77
C GLY A 16 -21.28 -32.19 -11.29
N VAL A 17 -20.80 -32.30 -12.51
CA VAL A 17 -20.19 -31.24 -13.32
C VAL A 17 -21.24 -30.19 -13.69
N PHE A 18 -21.06 -28.95 -13.25
CA PHE A 18 -21.71 -27.78 -13.87
C PHE A 18 -20.76 -26.59 -13.87
N GLY A 19 -20.18 -26.35 -15.05
CA GLY A 19 -19.46 -25.12 -15.35
C GLY A 19 -20.42 -23.94 -15.48
N ARG A 20 -20.12 -22.85 -14.77
CA ARG A 20 -20.54 -21.50 -15.14
C ARG A 20 -19.37 -20.57 -14.94
N GLY A 21 -18.87 -20.02 -16.05
CA GLY A 21 -17.75 -19.10 -16.11
C GLY A 21 -18.03 -17.82 -15.32
N ILE A 22 -17.08 -17.45 -14.47
CA ILE A 22 -17.04 -16.17 -13.77
C ILE A 22 -16.38 -15.17 -14.73
N PRO A 23 -17.00 -14.02 -15.05
CA PRO A 23 -16.37 -13.03 -15.91
C PRO A 23 -15.20 -12.36 -15.17
N SER A 24 -14.03 -12.38 -15.80
CA SER A 24 -12.83 -11.71 -15.29
C SER A 24 -13.04 -10.20 -15.22
N LEU A 25 -13.05 -9.64 -14.01
CA LEU A 25 -12.94 -8.20 -13.81
C LEU A 25 -11.48 -7.78 -13.96
N ARG A 26 -11.02 -7.66 -15.21
CA ARG A 26 -9.77 -6.97 -15.54
C ARG A 26 -10.05 -5.47 -15.59
N GLY A 27 -9.80 -4.77 -14.48
CA GLY A 27 -9.64 -3.32 -14.48
C GLY A 27 -8.18 -2.96 -14.81
N PRO A 28 -7.90 -1.93 -15.61
CA PRO A 28 -6.54 -1.49 -15.89
C PRO A 28 -5.94 -0.78 -14.67
N VAL A 29 -4.76 -1.21 -14.23
CA VAL A 29 -3.89 -0.48 -13.30
C VAL A 29 -3.24 0.67 -14.08
N PRO A 30 -3.14 1.90 -13.53
CA PRO A 30 -2.53 3.02 -14.25
C PRO A 30 -1.05 2.76 -14.54
N ARG A 31 -0.70 2.87 -15.84
CA ARG A 31 0.67 2.82 -16.36
C ARG A 31 1.44 4.09 -15.98
N ALA A 32 2.71 3.87 -15.64
CA ALA A 32 3.78 4.85 -15.42
C ALA A 32 3.59 5.76 -14.21
N VAL A 33 4.18 5.34 -13.09
CA VAL A 33 4.41 6.17 -11.92
C VAL A 33 5.80 6.81 -12.05
N PRO A 34 5.94 8.14 -12.01
CA PRO A 34 7.25 8.79 -12.09
C PRO A 34 8.07 8.50 -10.84
N LEU A 35 9.23 7.86 -11.03
CA LEU A 35 10.20 7.49 -9.99
C LEU A 35 11.31 8.54 -9.90
N VAL A 36 11.77 8.83 -8.70
CA VAL A 36 12.88 9.78 -8.47
C VAL A 36 14.22 9.03 -8.36
N PRO A 37 15.19 9.24 -9.27
CA PRO A 37 16.55 8.72 -9.10
C PRO A 37 17.32 9.53 -8.05
N ALA A 38 18.16 8.86 -7.25
CA ALA A 38 19.04 9.52 -6.28
C ALA A 38 20.22 10.21 -7.00
N GLY A 39 20.23 11.55 -7.03
CA GLY A 39 21.36 12.34 -7.57
C GLY A 39 21.07 13.84 -7.74
N ARG A 40 21.94 14.68 -7.14
CA ARG A 40 21.88 16.14 -6.94
C ARG A 40 22.19 17.01 -8.17
N LEU A 41 21.71 18.27 -8.09
CA LEU A 41 22.31 19.56 -8.54
C LEU A 41 22.85 19.67 -9.98
N LEU A 42 22.16 20.45 -10.83
CA LEU A 42 22.68 21.63 -11.56
C LEU A 42 21.59 22.24 -12.47
N SER A 43 21.59 23.57 -12.54
CA SER A 43 20.63 24.42 -13.27
C SER A 43 20.82 24.41 -14.78
N ALA A 44 19.75 24.56 -15.56
CA ALA A 44 19.75 25.40 -16.77
C ALA A 44 18.32 25.77 -17.23
N ASN A 45 18.15 27.07 -17.48
CA ASN A 45 17.01 27.73 -18.12
C ASN A 45 16.82 27.31 -19.59
N ALA A 46 15.58 27.23 -20.07
CA ALA A 46 15.20 27.70 -21.41
C ALA A 46 13.68 27.94 -21.54
N ARG A 47 13.33 29.01 -22.28
CA ARG A 47 12.02 29.64 -22.43
C ARG A 47 11.30 29.23 -23.73
N GLY A 48 9.97 29.39 -23.72
CA GLY A 48 9.14 29.72 -24.90
C GLY A 48 8.29 28.54 -25.41
N ALA A 49 7.08 28.70 -25.96
CA ALA A 49 6.20 29.83 -26.19
C ALA A 49 4.78 29.27 -26.53
N ARG A 50 3.80 30.17 -26.65
CA ARG A 50 2.34 29.95 -26.74
C ARG A 50 1.81 29.65 -28.15
N GLY A 51 0.54 29.20 -28.20
CA GLY A 51 -0.44 29.44 -29.28
C GLY A 51 -0.89 28.15 -29.99
N GLY A 52 -2.17 27.90 -30.31
CA GLY A 52 -3.39 28.70 -30.32
C GLY A 52 -4.58 27.82 -30.72
N ALA A 53 -5.79 28.38 -30.59
CA ALA A 53 -7.10 27.71 -30.66
C ALA A 53 -7.72 27.64 -32.07
N ALA A 54 -8.73 26.76 -32.25
CA ALA A 54 -9.97 26.93 -33.06
C ALA A 54 -10.72 25.57 -33.19
N THR A 55 -11.93 25.39 -32.61
CA THR A 55 -13.28 25.37 -33.26
C THR A 55 -13.42 24.36 -34.42
N ASP A 56 -14.41 23.46 -34.51
CA ASP A 56 -15.85 23.75 -34.59
C ASP A 56 -16.76 22.47 -34.53
N ARG A 57 -18.03 22.70 -34.19
CA ARG A 57 -19.31 22.00 -34.51
C ARG A 57 -19.54 20.48 -34.33
N ALA A 58 -20.29 20.21 -33.26
CA ALA A 58 -21.63 19.58 -33.20
C ALA A 58 -22.04 18.46 -34.18
N ALA A 59 -22.22 17.25 -33.61
CA ALA A 59 -23.16 16.24 -34.11
C ALA A 59 -23.94 15.62 -32.92
N ARG A 60 -25.26 15.85 -32.87
CA ARG A 60 -26.18 15.27 -31.88
C ARG A 60 -26.36 13.77 -32.13
N ARG A 61 -25.95 12.94 -31.17
CA ARG A 61 -26.20 11.49 -31.11
C ARG A 61 -27.07 11.16 -29.87
N PRO A 62 -27.86 10.07 -29.91
CA PRO A 62 -28.97 9.83 -28.99
C PRO A 62 -28.50 9.54 -27.55
N ARG A 63 -29.34 9.90 -26.58
CA ARG A 63 -29.10 9.78 -25.13
C ARG A 63 -28.77 8.32 -24.74
N ARG A 64 -27.47 8.03 -24.64
CA ARG A 64 -26.96 6.90 -23.84
C ARG A 64 -27.04 7.30 -22.37
N VAL A 65 -27.69 6.46 -21.57
CA VAL A 65 -27.57 6.47 -20.12
C VAL A 65 -26.07 6.38 -19.82
N SER A 66 -25.51 7.45 -19.27
CA SER A 66 -24.10 7.49 -18.93
C SER A 66 -23.84 6.46 -17.83
N PRO A 67 -22.82 5.59 -17.96
CA PRO A 67 -22.38 4.84 -16.80
C PRO A 67 -22.05 5.87 -15.72
N ARG A 68 -22.63 5.71 -14.52
CA ARG A 68 -22.30 6.54 -13.36
C ARG A 68 -20.77 6.56 -13.28
N ARG A 69 -20.20 7.75 -13.49
CA ARG A 69 -18.77 8.00 -13.27
C ARG A 69 -18.49 7.52 -11.85
N PRO A 70 -17.56 6.58 -11.61
CA PRO A 70 -17.23 6.17 -10.27
C PRO A 70 -16.91 7.43 -9.48
N VAL A 71 -17.64 7.64 -8.38
CA VAL A 71 -17.39 8.75 -7.48
C VAL A 71 -15.93 8.57 -7.04
N PRO A 72 -15.05 9.57 -7.22
CA PRO A 72 -13.66 9.42 -6.83
C PRO A 72 -13.62 9.10 -5.33
N HIS A 73 -13.16 7.89 -5.00
CA HIS A 73 -13.03 7.45 -3.62
C HIS A 73 -12.15 8.43 -2.86
N MET A 74 -12.64 8.96 -1.75
CA MET A 74 -11.94 10.01 -1.02
C MET A 74 -11.01 9.37 0.01
N ALA A 75 -9.91 8.76 -0.43
CA ALA A 75 -8.86 8.24 0.45
C ALA A 75 -8.26 9.31 1.39
N LEU A 76 -8.45 10.59 1.05
CA LEU A 76 -8.09 11.77 1.83
C LEU A 76 -9.30 12.65 2.07
N THR A 77 -9.42 13.18 3.28
CA THR A 77 -10.34 14.31 3.55
C THR A 77 -9.86 15.57 2.82
N ALA A 78 -10.76 16.55 2.64
CA ALA A 78 -10.39 17.83 2.04
C ALA A 78 -9.26 18.52 2.82
N PHE A 79 -9.34 18.50 4.16
CA PHE A 79 -8.31 19.10 5.02
C PHE A 79 -6.96 18.38 4.91
N GLN A 80 -6.93 17.05 4.89
CA GLN A 80 -5.69 16.29 4.69
C GLN A 80 -5.03 16.61 3.36
N ARG A 81 -5.83 16.70 2.29
CA ARG A 81 -5.37 17.06 0.95
C ARG A 81 -4.76 18.46 0.93
N ASP A 82 -5.39 19.44 1.57
CA ASP A 82 -4.87 20.80 1.65
C ASP A 82 -3.50 20.82 2.35
N VAL A 83 -3.38 20.17 3.51
CA VAL A 83 -2.11 20.07 4.25
C VAL A 83 -1.04 19.38 3.41
N CYS A 84 -1.37 18.25 2.77
CA CYS A 84 -0.43 17.53 1.91
C CYS A 84 0.06 18.40 0.75
N ARG A 85 -0.82 19.14 0.08
CA ARG A 85 -0.47 20.03 -1.04
C ARG A 85 0.46 21.16 -0.62
N VAL A 86 0.22 21.77 0.55
CA VAL A 86 1.11 22.80 1.10
C VAL A 86 2.52 22.23 1.27
N LEU A 87 2.62 21.02 1.84
CA LEU A 87 3.90 20.38 2.14
C LEU A 87 4.58 19.76 0.91
N ALA A 88 3.83 19.37 -0.12
CA ALA A 88 4.29 18.59 -1.26
C ALA A 88 5.51 19.17 -1.98
N GLY A 89 5.54 20.49 -2.19
CA GLY A 89 6.64 21.17 -2.88
C GLY A 89 7.99 20.98 -2.20
N ARG A 90 8.02 21.02 -0.86
CA ARG A 90 9.26 20.83 -0.09
C ARG A 90 9.74 19.39 -0.14
N ARG A 91 8.83 18.41 -0.17
CA ARG A 91 9.20 16.99 -0.32
C ARG A 91 9.91 16.78 -1.66
N ARG A 92 9.32 17.26 -2.76
CA ARG A 92 9.91 17.16 -4.11
C ARG A 92 11.29 17.80 -4.19
N ALA A 93 11.44 19.01 -3.62
CA ALA A 93 12.70 19.74 -3.66
C ALA A 93 13.78 19.10 -2.76
N GLY A 94 13.39 18.53 -1.62
CA GLY A 94 14.30 17.99 -0.62
C GLY A 94 14.76 16.57 -0.89
N GLY A 95 13.90 15.70 -1.43
CA GLY A 95 14.24 14.29 -1.71
C GLY A 95 14.45 13.39 -0.47
N GLU A 96 14.50 13.96 0.73
CA GLU A 96 14.80 13.28 2.01
C GLU A 96 13.58 13.18 2.94
N SER A 97 12.40 13.63 2.49
CA SER A 97 11.12 13.62 3.23
C SER A 97 10.00 13.16 2.32
N TYR A 98 9.19 12.21 2.77
CA TYR A 98 8.13 11.60 1.96
C TYR A 98 6.95 11.14 2.80
N VAL A 99 5.75 11.14 2.21
CA VAL A 99 4.52 10.66 2.84
C VAL A 99 4.51 9.13 2.84
N ALA A 100 4.25 8.54 4.01
CA ALA A 100 4.18 7.10 4.21
C ALA A 100 2.89 6.69 4.94
N GLY A 101 2.91 5.49 5.51
CA GLY A 101 1.85 5.01 6.40
C GLY A 101 0.50 4.81 5.73
N GLY A 102 -0.56 4.92 6.54
CA GLY A 102 -1.93 4.58 6.13
C GLY A 102 -2.46 5.47 5.02
N ILE A 103 -2.19 6.78 5.07
CA ILE A 103 -2.60 7.74 4.03
C ILE A 103 -2.01 7.35 2.68
N ALA A 104 -0.68 7.17 2.62
CA ALA A 104 -0.01 6.84 1.36
C ALA A 104 -0.53 5.52 0.78
N LEU A 105 -0.71 4.50 1.63
CA LEU A 105 -1.20 3.20 1.18
C LEU A 105 -2.64 3.26 0.68
N ASN A 106 -3.53 3.96 1.40
CA ASN A 106 -4.93 4.08 1.02
C ASN A 106 -5.09 4.83 -0.30
N VAL A 107 -4.28 5.87 -0.54
CA VAL A 107 -4.21 6.58 -1.82
C VAL A 107 -3.71 5.65 -2.93
N ALA A 108 -2.60 4.94 -2.69
CA ALA A 108 -2.01 4.03 -3.68
C ALA A 108 -2.92 2.86 -4.09
N LEU A 109 -3.69 2.33 -3.13
CA LEU A 109 -4.57 1.18 -3.34
C LEU A 109 -6.04 1.57 -3.55
N ALA A 110 -6.38 2.86 -3.50
CA ALA A 110 -7.75 3.38 -3.54
C ALA A 110 -8.70 2.66 -2.56
N THR A 111 -8.28 2.48 -1.32
CA THR A 111 -9.07 1.79 -0.29
C THR A 111 -10.11 2.71 0.34
N HIS A 112 -11.13 2.10 0.97
CA HIS A 112 -12.21 2.84 1.63
C HIS A 112 -11.89 3.26 3.05
N ARG A 113 -10.88 2.66 3.69
CA ARG A 113 -10.51 3.02 5.07
C ARG A 113 -9.91 4.42 5.07
N LEU A 114 -10.34 5.26 6.01
CA LEU A 114 -9.76 6.58 6.21
C LEU A 114 -8.67 6.50 7.28
N SER A 115 -7.48 7.00 6.96
CA SER A 115 -6.41 7.18 7.95
C SER A 115 -6.60 8.50 8.67
N ARG A 116 -6.35 8.53 9.98
CA ARG A 116 -6.50 9.74 10.81
C ARG A 116 -5.22 10.58 10.86
N ASP A 117 -4.08 9.94 10.65
CA ASP A 117 -2.75 10.52 10.86
C ASP A 117 -2.01 10.64 9.53
N LEU A 118 -1.20 11.68 9.41
CA LEU A 118 -0.27 11.88 8.29
C LEU A 118 1.15 11.55 8.74
N ASP A 119 1.71 10.49 8.17
CA ASP A 119 3.07 10.04 8.44
C ASP A 119 4.04 10.61 7.41
N LEU A 120 5.05 11.33 7.88
CA LEU A 120 6.13 11.92 7.09
C LEU A 120 7.43 11.27 7.50
N PHE A 121 7.99 10.46 6.62
CA PHE A 121 9.19 9.69 6.91
C PHE A 121 10.44 10.38 6.37
N HIS A 122 11.55 10.18 7.07
CA HIS A 122 12.86 10.74 6.77
C HIS A 122 13.93 9.68 6.93
N ASP A 123 14.94 9.74 6.05
CA ASP A 123 16.05 8.78 6.05
C ASP A 123 17.07 9.02 7.20
N THR A 124 16.99 10.18 7.89
CA THR A 124 17.91 10.53 8.99
C THR A 124 17.21 11.35 10.09
N THR A 125 17.72 11.26 11.32
CA THR A 125 17.28 12.08 12.46
C THR A 125 17.44 13.58 12.21
N GLU A 126 18.52 14.00 11.55
CA GLU A 126 18.78 15.41 11.25
C GLU A 126 17.80 15.93 10.19
N ALA A 127 17.39 15.09 9.23
CA ALA A 127 16.35 15.45 8.26
C ALA A 127 14.98 15.65 8.93
N VAL A 128 14.64 14.88 9.97
CA VAL A 128 13.42 15.11 10.77
C VAL A 128 13.42 16.51 11.35
N ALA A 129 14.50 16.91 12.05
CA ALA A 129 14.59 18.23 12.69
C ALA A 129 14.48 19.37 11.66
N ARG A 130 15.26 19.31 10.57
CA ARG A 130 15.20 20.32 9.49
C ARG A 130 13.82 20.39 8.82
N SER A 131 13.19 19.24 8.60
CA SER A 131 11.86 19.17 7.98
C SER A 131 10.80 19.72 8.92
N TRP A 132 10.86 19.39 10.22
CA TRP A 132 9.93 19.89 11.23
C TRP A 132 9.94 21.41 11.31
N ASP A 133 11.12 22.02 11.53
CA ASP A 133 11.24 23.47 11.70
C ASP A 133 10.65 24.23 10.52
N ALA A 134 10.97 23.77 9.32
CA ALA A 134 10.60 24.49 8.13
C ALA A 134 9.19 24.13 7.61
N ASP A 135 8.67 22.94 7.91
CA ASP A 135 7.26 22.60 7.65
C ASP A 135 6.34 23.35 8.63
N ARG A 136 6.73 23.47 9.90
CA ARG A 136 6.02 24.28 10.91
C ARG A 136 5.90 25.73 10.45
N GLN A 137 7.01 26.36 10.06
CA GLN A 137 7.00 27.74 9.55
C GLN A 137 6.12 27.90 8.30
N LEU A 138 6.19 26.96 7.36
CA LEU A 138 5.38 27.01 6.14
C LEU A 138 3.88 26.90 6.46
N LEU A 139 3.50 25.98 7.34
CA LEU A 139 2.11 25.80 7.75
C LEU A 139 1.59 27.04 8.49
N GLU A 140 2.35 27.59 9.42
CA GLU A 140 1.99 28.83 10.15
C GLU A 140 1.84 30.02 9.20
N HIS A 141 2.76 30.19 8.24
CA HIS A 141 2.67 31.24 7.21
C HIS A 141 1.45 31.09 6.30
N THR A 142 0.98 29.86 6.10
CA THR A 142 -0.21 29.55 5.29
C THR A 142 -1.52 29.63 6.12
N GLY A 143 -1.43 30.06 7.38
CA GLY A 143 -2.59 30.30 8.25
C GLY A 143 -3.09 29.07 9.02
N TYR A 144 -2.28 28.01 9.13
CA TYR A 144 -2.57 26.87 10.01
C TYR A 144 -2.03 27.14 11.42
N ALA A 145 -2.75 26.68 12.43
CA ALA A 145 -2.19 26.56 13.77
C ALA A 145 -1.43 25.24 13.90
N VAL A 146 -0.20 25.28 14.43
CA VAL A 146 0.64 24.09 14.62
C VAL A 146 1.06 23.99 16.08
N VAL A 147 0.56 22.95 16.76
CA VAL A 147 0.84 22.69 18.17
C VAL A 147 1.61 21.38 18.29
N SER A 148 2.85 21.47 18.78
CA SER A 148 3.66 20.30 19.08
C SER A 148 3.06 19.51 20.26
N VAL A 149 2.94 18.20 20.08
CA VAL A 149 2.43 17.27 21.11
C VAL A 149 3.59 16.51 21.74
N ARG A 150 4.57 16.08 20.92
CA ARG A 150 5.74 15.34 21.38
C ARG A 150 6.93 15.58 20.47
N GLU A 151 8.08 15.88 21.06
CA GLU A 151 9.35 16.03 20.35
C GLU A 151 10.43 15.19 21.01
N ARG A 152 11.17 14.44 20.18
CA ARG A 152 12.36 13.70 20.56
C ARG A 152 13.26 13.56 19.33
N PRO A 153 14.57 13.27 19.48
CA PRO A 153 15.43 13.02 18.34
C PRO A 153 14.84 11.94 17.42
N GLY A 154 14.66 12.29 16.14
CA GLY A 154 14.11 11.40 15.12
C GLY A 154 12.59 11.21 15.16
N PHE A 155 11.86 11.95 15.99
CA PHE A 155 10.40 11.89 16.00
C PHE A 155 9.78 13.19 16.51
N VAL A 156 8.89 13.77 15.71
CA VAL A 156 8.03 14.89 16.11
C VAL A 156 6.59 14.57 15.79
N GLN A 157 5.69 14.83 16.72
CA GLN A 157 4.24 14.73 16.52
C GLN A 157 3.61 16.08 16.83
N ALA A 158 2.80 16.58 15.91
CA ALA A 158 2.12 17.85 16.06
C ALA A 158 0.68 17.77 15.54
N THR A 159 -0.20 18.57 16.15
CA THR A 159 -1.54 18.82 15.63
C THR A 159 -1.49 20.04 14.72
N VAL A 160 -1.94 19.87 13.47
CA VAL A 160 -2.15 20.93 12.49
C VAL A 160 -3.66 21.20 12.40
N SER A 161 -4.09 22.44 12.58
CA SER A 161 -5.51 22.79 12.57
C SER A 161 -5.82 24.08 11.82
N ARG A 162 -7.06 24.18 11.32
CA ARG A 162 -7.63 25.40 10.74
C ARG A 162 -9.14 25.38 10.95
N GLY A 163 -9.67 26.35 11.71
CA GLY A 163 -11.08 26.33 12.11
C GLY A 163 -11.39 25.10 12.98
N HIS A 164 -12.37 24.30 12.56
CA HIS A 164 -12.77 23.07 13.25
C HIS A 164 -11.99 21.82 12.80
N ASP A 165 -11.26 21.92 11.69
CA ASP A 165 -10.49 20.80 11.15
C ASP A 165 -9.15 20.65 11.88
N ARG A 166 -8.78 19.40 12.14
CA ARG A 166 -7.52 19.02 12.78
C ARG A 166 -6.95 17.76 12.14
N LEU A 167 -5.63 17.70 12.09
CA LEU A 167 -4.86 16.57 11.58
C LEU A 167 -3.67 16.34 12.49
N LEU A 168 -3.50 15.10 12.93
CA LEU A 168 -2.26 14.68 13.58
C LEU A 168 -1.23 14.39 12.51
N VAL A 169 -0.06 15.01 12.62
CA VAL A 169 1.04 14.83 11.69
C VAL A 169 2.26 14.36 12.46
N GLU A 170 2.90 13.31 11.96
CA GLU A 170 4.11 12.73 12.53
C GLU A 170 5.28 12.88 11.54
N TRP A 171 6.38 13.45 12.00
CA TRP A 171 7.67 13.43 11.32
C TRP A 171 8.51 12.35 12.00
N VAL A 172 8.94 11.35 11.25
CA VAL A 172 9.51 10.11 11.80
C VAL A 172 10.76 9.73 11.03
N HIS A 173 11.85 9.50 11.74
CA HIS A 173 13.02 8.83 11.18
C HIS A 173 12.66 7.35 10.96
N ASP A 174 12.81 6.90 9.73
CA ASP A 174 12.62 5.50 9.34
C ASP A 174 13.83 5.02 8.53
N SER A 175 13.98 3.70 8.39
CA SER A 175 15.07 3.13 7.61
C SER A 175 15.00 3.60 6.15
N ALA A 176 16.14 4.04 5.62
CA ALA A 176 16.27 4.36 4.20
C ALA A 176 16.26 3.10 3.30
N TYR A 177 16.25 1.89 3.87
CA TYR A 177 16.19 0.65 3.12
C TYR A 177 14.80 0.46 2.51
N ARG A 178 14.75 0.42 1.17
CA ARG A 178 13.53 0.21 0.40
C ARG A 178 13.81 -0.59 -0.86
N PHE A 179 12.78 -1.23 -1.40
CA PHE A 179 12.88 -1.99 -2.63
C PHE A 179 12.95 -1.07 -3.84
N PHE A 180 12.05 -0.09 -3.89
CA PHE A 180 11.91 0.81 -5.02
C PHE A 180 12.26 2.25 -4.62
N PRO A 181 12.65 3.10 -5.58
CA PRO A 181 12.83 4.53 -5.32
C PRO A 181 11.51 5.18 -4.88
N LEU A 182 11.63 6.39 -4.33
CA LEU A 182 10.46 7.21 -4.03
C LEU A 182 9.68 7.52 -5.31
N VAL A 183 8.36 7.60 -5.13
CA VAL A 183 7.38 7.92 -6.14
C VAL A 183 6.97 9.38 -5.99
N GLU A 184 6.95 10.14 -7.09
CA GLU A 184 6.31 11.45 -7.07
C GLU A 184 4.79 11.32 -7.15
N HIS A 185 4.09 12.11 -6.34
CA HIS A 185 2.63 12.19 -6.33
C HIS A 185 2.19 13.65 -6.32
N GLU A 186 1.21 14.00 -7.15
CA GLU A 186 0.70 15.37 -7.30
C GLU A 186 0.37 16.02 -5.95
N GLU A 187 -0.42 15.33 -5.12
CA GLU A 187 -0.90 15.86 -3.86
C GLU A 187 0.04 15.61 -2.67
N LEU A 188 0.88 14.57 -2.71
CA LEU A 188 1.70 14.15 -1.56
C LEU A 188 3.16 14.63 -1.67
N GLY A 189 3.57 15.08 -2.86
CA GLY A 189 4.96 15.40 -3.17
C GLY A 189 5.74 14.13 -3.47
N LEU A 190 6.31 13.50 -2.45
CA LEU A 190 7.00 12.22 -2.53
C LEU A 190 6.31 11.19 -1.63
N THR A 191 6.28 9.92 -2.06
CA THR A 191 5.78 8.80 -1.26
C THR A 191 6.59 7.54 -1.52
N LEU A 192 6.49 6.57 -0.62
CA LEU A 192 7.06 5.24 -0.85
C LEU A 192 6.31 4.54 -1.99
N HIS A 193 7.02 3.69 -2.73
CA HIS A 193 6.38 2.80 -3.69
C HIS A 193 5.32 1.92 -2.98
N PRO A 194 4.18 1.59 -3.63
CA PRO A 194 3.12 0.81 -2.99
C PRO A 194 3.59 -0.52 -2.38
N PHE A 195 4.56 -1.17 -3.01
CA PHE A 195 5.20 -2.39 -2.47
C PHE A 195 5.96 -2.14 -1.17
N ASP A 196 6.67 -1.02 -1.07
CA ASP A 196 7.37 -0.64 0.16
C ASP A 196 6.39 -0.29 1.29
N LEU A 197 5.29 0.39 0.97
CA LEU A 197 4.20 0.63 1.91
C LEU A 197 3.57 -0.68 2.42
N ALA A 198 3.30 -1.62 1.52
CA ALA A 198 2.70 -2.90 1.87
C ALA A 198 3.62 -3.78 2.74
N THR A 199 4.92 -3.86 2.42
CA THR A 199 5.90 -4.60 3.24
C THR A 199 6.07 -3.97 4.62
N ASN A 200 6.10 -2.62 4.70
CA ASN A 200 6.10 -1.92 5.98
C ASN A 200 4.82 -2.22 6.79
N LYS A 201 3.67 -2.37 6.12
CA LYS A 201 2.42 -2.75 6.79
C LYS A 201 2.39 -4.19 7.28
N VAL A 202 2.98 -5.13 6.56
CA VAL A 202 3.14 -6.51 7.04
C VAL A 202 4.00 -6.54 8.31
N LEU A 203 5.09 -5.77 8.36
CA LEU A 203 5.91 -5.67 9.58
C LEU A 203 5.18 -4.97 10.72
N ALA A 204 4.43 -3.90 10.43
CA ALA A 204 3.61 -3.22 11.44
C ALA A 204 2.54 -4.15 12.04
N LEU A 205 1.88 -4.95 11.20
CA LEU A 205 0.87 -5.93 11.61
C LEU A 205 1.43 -6.88 12.67
N ILE A 206 2.58 -7.50 12.41
CA ILE A 206 3.19 -8.48 13.33
C ILE A 206 3.83 -7.83 14.57
N GLY A 207 4.13 -6.53 14.53
CA GLY A 207 4.73 -5.79 15.64
C GLY A 207 3.75 -5.11 16.59
N ARG A 208 2.55 -4.71 16.11
CA ARG A 208 1.58 -3.91 16.88
C ARG A 208 0.23 -4.58 17.07
N LEU A 209 -0.15 -5.50 16.19
CA LEU A 209 -1.42 -6.22 16.22
C LEU A 209 -2.66 -5.31 16.17
N GLU A 210 -2.60 -4.21 15.42
CA GLU A 210 -3.73 -3.29 15.26
C GLU A 210 -4.66 -3.71 14.12
N VAL A 211 -5.98 -3.61 14.35
CA VAL A 211 -7.03 -3.95 13.36
C VAL A 211 -6.86 -3.21 12.02
N ARG A 212 -6.32 -1.98 12.03
CA ARG A 212 -6.07 -1.21 10.80
C ARG A 212 -5.00 -1.84 9.92
N ASP A 213 -3.95 -2.41 10.51
CA ASP A 213 -2.86 -3.04 9.77
C ASP A 213 -3.35 -4.36 9.15
N TRP A 214 -4.22 -5.10 9.85
CA TRP A 214 -4.84 -6.32 9.32
C TRP A 214 -5.71 -6.03 8.08
N LEU A 215 -6.56 -5.00 8.15
CA LEU A 215 -7.36 -4.56 6.99
C LEU A 215 -6.49 -4.10 5.83
N ASP A 216 -5.44 -3.33 6.11
CA ASP A 216 -4.51 -2.83 5.10
C ASP A 216 -3.77 -3.98 4.40
N VAL A 217 -3.34 -5.00 5.14
CA VAL A 217 -2.66 -6.18 4.56
C VAL A 217 -3.62 -7.02 3.71
N ILE A 218 -4.88 -7.20 4.13
CA ILE A 218 -5.90 -7.84 3.28
C ILE A 218 -6.07 -7.06 1.97
N ALA A 219 -6.15 -5.73 2.03
CA ALA A 219 -6.24 -4.91 0.82
C ALA A 219 -4.99 -5.03 -0.06
N CYS A 220 -3.79 -5.16 0.53
CA CYS A 220 -2.55 -5.39 -0.21
C CYS A 220 -2.55 -6.75 -0.93
N ASP A 221 -2.97 -7.82 -0.26
CA ASP A 221 -3.11 -9.16 -0.84
C ASP A 221 -3.99 -9.13 -2.10
N GLU A 222 -5.15 -8.48 -1.99
CA GLU A 222 -6.12 -8.37 -3.08
C GLU A 222 -5.69 -7.45 -4.22
N ARG A 223 -5.13 -6.29 -3.88
CA ARG A 223 -4.97 -5.17 -4.84
C ARG A 223 -3.54 -4.92 -5.27
N LEU A 224 -2.55 -5.49 -4.60
CA LEU A 224 -1.14 -5.25 -4.91
C LEU A 224 -0.38 -6.54 -5.24
N GLN A 225 -0.23 -7.43 -4.28
CA GLN A 225 0.51 -8.67 -4.45
C GLN A 225 0.15 -9.65 -3.32
N PRO A 226 0.01 -10.96 -3.61
CA PRO A 226 -0.32 -11.94 -2.60
C PRO A 226 0.56 -11.89 -1.35
N LEU A 227 -0.04 -12.10 -0.18
CA LEU A 227 0.60 -11.97 1.14
C LEU A 227 1.91 -12.77 1.25
N GLY A 228 1.99 -13.94 0.61
CA GLY A 228 3.21 -14.76 0.60
C GLY A 228 4.43 -14.00 0.07
N TYR A 229 4.28 -13.24 -1.01
CA TYR A 229 5.37 -12.45 -1.59
C TYR A 229 5.69 -11.22 -0.75
N LEU A 230 4.67 -10.60 -0.12
CA LEU A 230 4.87 -9.47 0.77
C LEU A 230 5.63 -9.90 2.04
N ALA A 231 5.25 -11.02 2.65
CA ALA A 231 5.94 -11.61 3.80
C ALA A 231 7.36 -12.06 3.43
N TRP A 232 7.53 -12.63 2.23
CA TRP A 232 8.83 -13.01 1.69
C TRP A 232 9.78 -11.82 1.56
N ALA A 233 9.31 -10.67 1.11
CA ALA A 233 10.13 -9.48 1.01
C ALA A 233 10.31 -8.76 2.36
N ALA A 234 9.30 -8.77 3.23
CA ALA A 234 9.33 -8.11 4.52
C ALA A 234 10.52 -8.55 5.40
N CYS A 235 10.91 -9.83 5.36
CA CYS A 235 12.09 -10.31 6.09
C CYS A 235 13.42 -9.71 5.62
N GLY A 236 13.47 -9.15 4.40
CA GLY A 236 14.64 -8.42 3.91
C GLY A 236 14.79 -7.03 4.54
N LYS A 237 13.69 -6.47 5.08
CA LYS A 237 13.71 -5.21 5.84
C LYS A 237 13.97 -5.44 7.32
N ASP A 238 13.54 -6.57 7.86
CA ASP A 238 13.79 -6.99 9.23
C ASP A 238 14.36 -8.42 9.29
N PRO A 239 15.69 -8.57 9.36
CA PRO A 239 16.35 -9.87 9.42
C PRO A 239 16.02 -10.71 10.66
N GLY A 240 15.33 -10.13 11.66
CA GLY A 240 14.85 -10.85 12.84
C GLY A 240 13.71 -11.84 12.54
N PHE A 241 13.09 -11.75 11.35
CA PHE A 241 12.00 -12.61 10.93
C PHE A 241 12.38 -13.45 9.71
N SER A 242 11.85 -14.68 9.63
CA SER A 242 11.80 -15.45 8.38
C SER A 242 10.44 -15.26 7.70
N PRO A 243 10.30 -15.52 6.39
CA PRO A 243 9.00 -15.44 5.71
C PRO A 243 7.91 -16.26 6.40
N LEU A 244 8.22 -17.48 6.82
CA LEU A 244 7.29 -18.33 7.58
C LEU A 244 6.99 -17.73 8.96
N GLY A 245 8.00 -17.21 9.65
CA GLY A 245 7.84 -16.57 10.95
C GLY A 245 6.90 -15.35 10.90
N VAL A 246 6.95 -14.56 9.82
CA VAL A 246 6.00 -13.46 9.57
C VAL A 246 4.57 -13.99 9.48
N ILE A 247 4.34 -15.04 8.69
CA ILE A 247 3.01 -15.65 8.53
C ILE A 247 2.50 -16.25 9.85
N ASP A 248 3.36 -16.93 10.60
CA ASP A 248 3.00 -17.53 11.89
C ASP A 248 2.65 -16.47 12.95
N HIS A 249 3.29 -15.30 12.93
CA HIS A 249 2.89 -14.18 13.77
C HIS A 249 1.55 -13.62 13.31
N ALA A 250 1.42 -13.32 12.02
CA ALA A 250 0.20 -12.75 11.46
C ALA A 250 -1.03 -13.62 11.70
N ARG A 251 -0.88 -14.95 11.62
CA ARG A 251 -1.96 -15.92 11.90
C ARG A 251 -2.46 -15.89 13.35
N ARG A 252 -1.57 -15.63 14.31
CA ARG A 252 -1.91 -15.61 15.75
C ARG A 252 -2.62 -14.33 16.17
N SER A 253 -2.46 -13.25 15.41
CA SER A 253 -2.87 -11.90 15.80
C SER A 253 -4.07 -11.35 15.04
N SER A 254 -4.85 -12.20 14.38
CA SER A 254 -5.87 -11.79 13.40
C SER A 254 -7.30 -12.13 13.81
N HIS A 255 -7.65 -11.88 15.06
CA HIS A 255 -9.01 -12.06 15.57
C HIS A 255 -9.55 -10.72 16.07
N TYR A 256 -10.34 -10.04 15.23
CA TYR A 256 -10.94 -8.76 15.55
C TYR A 256 -12.47 -8.86 15.52
N SER A 257 -13.09 -8.24 16.52
CA SER A 257 -14.54 -8.13 16.65
C SER A 257 -15.14 -7.12 15.68
N THR A 258 -16.46 -7.22 15.47
CA THR A 258 -17.22 -6.23 14.69
C THR A 258 -17.06 -4.82 15.25
N ASP A 259 -17.01 -4.66 16.57
CA ASP A 259 -16.90 -3.36 17.23
C ASP A 259 -15.52 -2.72 17.00
N GLU A 260 -14.45 -3.52 17.03
CA GLU A 260 -13.10 -3.04 16.72
C GLU A 260 -13.01 -2.53 15.28
N ILE A 261 -13.61 -3.25 14.33
CA ILE A 261 -13.65 -2.83 12.93
C ILE A 261 -14.51 -1.56 12.78
N ALA A 262 -15.69 -1.51 13.41
CA ALA A 262 -16.59 -0.36 13.36
C ALA A 262 -16.01 0.91 14.01
N SER A 263 -15.01 0.78 14.89
CA SER A 263 -14.31 1.92 15.50
C SER A 263 -13.44 2.71 14.49
N LEU A 264 -13.09 2.09 13.36
CA LEU A 264 -12.35 2.71 12.29
C LEU A 264 -13.25 3.55 11.38
N ALA A 265 -12.67 4.53 10.69
CA ALA A 265 -13.38 5.37 9.75
C ALA A 265 -13.31 4.79 8.33
N PHE A 266 -14.44 4.81 7.61
CA PHE A 266 -14.55 4.34 6.23
C PHE A 266 -15.32 5.35 5.36
N ASP A 267 -14.94 5.46 4.10
CA ASP A 267 -15.74 6.05 3.03
C ASP A 267 -16.79 5.02 2.58
N GLY A 268 -17.96 5.07 3.23
CA GLY A 268 -19.07 4.14 3.05
C GLY A 268 -19.26 3.20 4.24
N SER A 269 -19.94 2.07 3.99
CA SER A 269 -20.18 1.07 5.02
C SER A 269 -18.90 0.31 5.39
N PRO A 270 -18.70 -0.02 6.68
CA PRO A 270 -17.58 -0.87 7.09
C PRO A 270 -17.68 -2.25 6.44
N PRO A 271 -16.55 -2.92 6.17
CA PRO A 271 -16.52 -4.26 5.61
C PRO A 271 -17.10 -5.31 6.58
N ASP A 272 -17.68 -6.38 6.03
CA ASP A 272 -18.18 -7.52 6.81
C ASP A 272 -17.01 -8.28 7.48
N PRO A 273 -16.97 -8.38 8.82
CA PRO A 273 -15.92 -9.10 9.55
C PRO A 273 -15.80 -10.58 9.17
N ALA A 274 -16.92 -11.25 8.89
CA ALA A 274 -16.92 -12.66 8.50
C ALA A 274 -16.27 -12.84 7.12
N ASP A 275 -16.53 -11.90 6.21
CA ASP A 275 -15.90 -11.87 4.90
C ASP A 275 -14.39 -11.60 4.96
N LEU A 276 -13.98 -10.62 5.77
CA LEU A 276 -12.56 -10.34 6.01
C LEU A 276 -11.83 -11.56 6.58
N SER A 277 -12.45 -12.26 7.53
CA SER A 277 -11.87 -13.47 8.12
C SER A 277 -11.69 -14.59 7.09
N ARG A 278 -12.66 -14.81 6.19
CA ARG A 278 -12.54 -15.79 5.10
C ARG A 278 -11.42 -15.43 4.13
N ARG A 279 -11.31 -14.15 3.76
CA ARG A 279 -10.25 -13.65 2.89
C ARG A 279 -8.88 -13.80 3.52
N TRP A 280 -8.77 -13.46 4.79
CA TRP A 280 -7.54 -13.61 5.56
C TRP A 280 -7.08 -15.06 5.62
N SER A 281 -7.95 -16.00 5.96
CA SER A 281 -7.61 -17.43 5.97
C SER A 281 -7.09 -17.90 4.60
N ARG A 282 -7.75 -17.50 3.51
CA ARG A 282 -7.30 -17.82 2.15
C ARG A 282 -5.94 -17.21 1.83
N ALA A 283 -5.70 -15.97 2.24
CA ALA A 283 -4.42 -15.29 2.04
C ALA A 283 -3.29 -16.02 2.79
N LEU A 284 -3.54 -16.48 4.02
CA LEU A 284 -2.58 -17.27 4.79
C LEU A 284 -2.26 -18.62 4.13
N ASP A 285 -3.28 -19.38 3.71
CA ASP A 285 -3.09 -20.68 3.04
C ASP A 285 -2.30 -20.53 1.73
N THR A 286 -2.63 -19.48 0.96
CA THR A 286 -1.92 -19.12 -0.26
C THR A 286 -0.48 -18.72 0.06
N ALA A 287 -0.26 -17.90 1.08
CA ALA A 287 1.05 -17.44 1.49
C ALA A 287 1.98 -18.59 1.87
N LEU A 288 1.50 -19.56 2.65
CA LEU A 288 2.27 -20.76 3.02
C LEU A 288 2.67 -21.57 1.78
N SER A 289 1.73 -21.75 0.84
CA SER A 289 1.97 -22.48 -0.41
C SER A 289 2.99 -21.77 -1.31
N LEU A 290 2.94 -20.44 -1.37
CA LEU A 290 3.90 -19.62 -2.13
C LEU A 290 5.30 -19.68 -1.51
N ILE A 291 5.41 -19.45 -0.19
CA ILE A 291 6.69 -19.44 0.52
C ILE A 291 7.40 -20.79 0.39
N ALA A 292 6.67 -21.90 0.42
CA ALA A 292 7.24 -23.24 0.24
C ALA A 292 7.85 -23.48 -1.15
N LYS A 293 7.46 -22.69 -2.16
CA LYS A 293 7.93 -22.81 -3.56
C LYS A 293 9.02 -21.81 -3.92
N LEU A 294 9.19 -20.74 -3.13
CA LEU A 294 10.16 -19.71 -3.42
C LEU A 294 11.60 -20.17 -3.09
N PRO A 295 12.59 -19.90 -3.95
CA PRO A 295 13.99 -20.29 -3.70
C PRO A 295 14.59 -19.56 -2.49
N ALA A 296 15.05 -20.29 -1.49
CA ALA A 296 15.48 -19.74 -0.19
C ALA A 296 16.62 -18.70 -0.26
N ASP A 297 17.51 -18.81 -1.23
CA ASP A 297 18.61 -17.86 -1.50
C ASP A 297 18.14 -16.48 -1.99
N HIS A 298 16.86 -16.37 -2.33
CA HIS A 298 16.19 -15.13 -2.71
C HIS A 298 15.28 -14.55 -1.62
N ALA A 299 15.32 -15.09 -0.39
CA ALA A 299 14.57 -14.55 0.74
C ALA A 299 14.87 -13.06 0.97
N GLY A 300 13.83 -12.29 1.29
CA GLY A 300 13.95 -10.85 1.52
C GLY A 300 14.01 -9.98 0.25
N LYS A 301 13.83 -10.56 -0.93
CA LYS A 301 13.79 -9.84 -2.22
C LYS A 301 12.34 -9.68 -2.70
N ALA A 302 12.03 -8.60 -3.40
CA ALA A 302 10.75 -8.44 -4.08
C ALA A 302 10.64 -9.43 -5.25
N VAL A 303 9.47 -10.03 -5.45
CA VAL A 303 9.22 -11.00 -6.54
C VAL A 303 8.50 -10.28 -7.67
N LEU A 304 9.13 -10.21 -8.84
CA LEU A 304 8.68 -9.46 -10.00
C LEU A 304 8.53 -10.36 -11.22
N THR A 305 7.81 -9.86 -12.24
CA THR A 305 7.85 -10.40 -13.58
C THR A 305 9.15 -9.97 -14.28
N SER A 306 9.53 -10.67 -15.35
CA SER A 306 10.65 -10.29 -16.23
C SER A 306 10.52 -8.86 -16.77
N ASN A 307 9.31 -8.30 -16.89
CA ASN A 307 9.07 -6.92 -17.29
C ASN A 307 9.22 -5.90 -16.13
N GLY A 308 9.59 -6.33 -14.93
CA GLY A 308 9.77 -5.48 -13.75
C GLY A 308 8.48 -5.11 -13.02
N GLU A 309 7.35 -5.74 -13.33
CA GLU A 309 6.08 -5.55 -12.62
C GLU A 309 6.00 -6.48 -11.40
N LEU A 310 5.19 -6.18 -10.39
CA LEU A 310 5.00 -7.10 -9.25
C LEU A 310 4.39 -8.43 -9.73
N PHE A 311 4.99 -9.56 -9.35
CA PHE A 311 4.47 -10.88 -9.72
C PHE A 311 3.26 -11.25 -8.87
N ARG A 312 2.08 -11.42 -9.48
CA ARG A 312 0.82 -11.66 -8.76
C ARG A 312 0.27 -13.07 -8.90
N GLY A 313 1.05 -13.97 -9.49
CA GLY A 313 0.64 -15.34 -9.75
C GLY A 313 0.32 -16.13 -8.48
N GLN A 314 -0.62 -17.05 -8.61
CA GLN A 314 -0.96 -18.05 -7.59
C GLN A 314 0.15 -19.13 -7.52
N PRO A 315 0.13 -20.05 -6.54
CA PRO A 315 1.17 -21.08 -6.42
C PRO A 315 1.44 -21.90 -7.69
N ALA A 316 0.42 -22.17 -8.50
CA ALA A 316 0.59 -22.86 -9.78
C ALA A 316 1.31 -22.00 -10.84
N ASP A 317 1.01 -20.71 -10.89
CA ASP A 317 1.65 -19.76 -11.82
C ASP A 317 3.12 -19.53 -11.43
N LEU A 318 3.45 -19.61 -10.13
CA LEU A 318 4.80 -19.43 -9.63
C LEU A 318 5.74 -20.52 -10.14
N ASP A 319 5.33 -21.80 -10.08
CA ASP A 319 6.15 -22.90 -10.58
C ASP A 319 6.48 -22.71 -12.07
N GLN A 320 5.46 -22.34 -12.86
CA GLN A 320 5.63 -22.07 -14.29
C GLN A 320 6.54 -20.88 -14.52
N GLY A 321 6.33 -19.77 -13.81
CA GLY A 321 7.11 -18.54 -13.96
C GLY A 321 8.57 -18.68 -13.53
N LEU A 322 8.86 -19.51 -12.52
CA LEU A 322 10.24 -19.87 -12.15
C LEU A 322 10.90 -20.71 -13.25
N ALA A 323 10.18 -21.69 -13.81
CA ALA A 323 10.70 -22.56 -14.86
C ALA A 323 10.95 -21.84 -16.18
N SER A 324 10.11 -20.87 -16.55
CA SER A 324 10.25 -20.07 -17.78
C SER A 324 11.23 -18.91 -17.64
N GLY A 325 11.66 -18.55 -16.42
CA GLY A 325 12.45 -17.36 -16.15
C GLY A 325 11.64 -16.06 -16.17
N ASP A 326 10.30 -16.14 -16.19
CA ASP A 326 9.41 -14.98 -16.11
C ASP A 326 9.33 -14.38 -14.71
N VAL A 327 9.80 -15.09 -13.68
CA VAL A 327 9.91 -14.59 -12.31
C VAL A 327 11.34 -14.16 -12.01
N VAL A 328 11.50 -12.91 -11.58
CA VAL A 328 12.79 -12.32 -11.20
C VAL A 328 12.75 -11.78 -9.78
N PHE A 329 13.91 -11.72 -9.14
CA PHE A 329 14.06 -11.29 -7.75
C PHE A 329 14.81 -9.98 -7.65
N HIS A 330 14.19 -9.00 -7.01
CA HIS A 330 14.70 -7.65 -6.88
C HIS A 330 15.09 -7.32 -5.44
N ALA A 331 16.37 -7.09 -5.21
CA ALA A 331 16.87 -6.74 -3.88
C ALA A 331 16.61 -5.25 -3.56
N GLY A 332 16.27 -5.00 -2.30
CA GLY A 332 16.24 -3.64 -1.78
C GLY A 332 17.63 -3.08 -1.52
N ARG A 333 17.71 -1.76 -1.35
CA ARG A 333 18.93 -1.04 -0.96
C ARG A 333 18.59 0.26 -0.27
N LEU A 334 19.58 0.90 0.34
CA LEU A 334 19.43 2.28 0.82
C LEU A 334 19.01 3.18 -0.35
N GLY A 335 17.91 3.90 -0.18
CA GLY A 335 17.36 4.78 -1.22
C GLY A 335 16.45 4.09 -2.26
N GLY A 336 16.48 2.77 -2.35
CA GLY A 336 15.72 1.99 -3.34
C GLY A 336 16.42 1.82 -4.68
N ALA A 337 15.98 0.82 -5.44
CA ALA A 337 16.55 0.46 -6.74
C ALA A 337 15.49 0.29 -7.83
N LEU A 338 15.82 0.72 -9.05
CA LEU A 338 15.08 0.26 -10.22
C LEU A 338 15.40 -1.23 -10.46
N PRO A 339 14.40 -2.06 -10.81
CA PRO A 339 14.64 -3.45 -11.18
C PRO A 339 15.62 -3.57 -12.34
N GLN A 340 16.55 -4.53 -12.24
CA GLN A 340 17.41 -4.91 -13.36
C GLN A 340 16.67 -5.92 -14.23
N ILE A 341 16.03 -5.42 -15.28
CA ILE A 341 15.35 -6.26 -16.27
C ILE A 341 16.40 -6.86 -17.20
N LYS A 342 16.48 -8.19 -17.25
CA LYS A 342 17.24 -8.91 -18.29
C LYS A 342 16.35 -8.99 -19.53
N GLY A 343 16.64 -8.13 -20.52
CA GLY A 343 15.99 -8.15 -21.83
C GLY A 343 16.56 -9.21 -22.75
#